data_AF-A0A363CW94-F1
#
_entry.id   AF-A0A363CW94-F1
#
_cell.length_a   1.000
_cell.length_b   1.000
_cell.length_c   1.000
_cell.angle_alpha   90.00
_cell.angle_beta   90.00
_cell.angle_gamma   90.00
#
_symmetry.space_group_name_H-M   'P 1'
#
loop_
_entity.id
_entity.type
_entity.pdbx_description
1 polymer ?
#
loop_
_entity_poly.entity_id
_entity_poly.type
_entity_poly.pdbx_seq_one_letter_code
_entity_poly.pdbx_strand_id
1 'polypeptide(L)'
;MNLKRILKKEFYITLFIKQNKWHKFGVLLHTLAVVFHTFKAKKYKMIPAAFLHDVGKPYVAFQDEKDKITNEYSFHNHEEVSYDIIKNYRVCEYTKKLVRYHYLLRGMQKAIEKNHMARYSRMKRAYDSLDEDFICDLKLFMKFDDLGKMSF
;
A
#
# COMPACT_ATOMS: atom_id res chain seq x y z
N MET A 1 -14.45 6.12 9.87
CA MET A 1 -14.15 4.75 9.42
C MET A 1 -15.44 3.92 9.47
N ASN A 2 -15.84 3.22 8.41
CA ASN A 2 -17.11 2.49 8.39
C ASN A 2 -16.95 1.11 9.04
N LEU A 3 -17.28 0.99 10.33
CA LEU A 3 -17.15 -0.23 11.14
C LEU A 3 -17.84 -1.46 10.52
N LYS A 4 -18.88 -1.26 9.70
CA LYS A 4 -19.58 -2.34 8.99
C LYS A 4 -18.65 -3.14 8.07
N ARG A 5 -17.54 -2.57 7.61
CA ARG A 5 -16.59 -3.26 6.72
C ARG A 5 -15.69 -4.25 7.46
N ILE A 6 -15.38 -4.02 8.73
CA ILE A 6 -14.56 -4.96 9.53
C ILE A 6 -15.31 -6.28 9.71
N LEU A 7 -16.64 -6.23 9.83
CA LEU A 7 -17.49 -7.40 10.00
C LEU A 7 -17.67 -8.24 8.73
N LYS A 8 -17.12 -7.79 7.59
CA LYS A 8 -17.24 -8.49 6.32
C LYS A 8 -16.19 -9.59 6.20
N LYS A 9 -16.56 -10.72 5.61
CA LYS A 9 -15.64 -11.84 5.37
C LYS A 9 -14.42 -11.43 4.54
N GLU A 10 -14.59 -10.51 3.60
CA GLU A 10 -13.54 -10.03 2.69
C GLU A 10 -12.39 -9.36 3.45
N PHE A 11 -12.70 -8.67 4.56
CA PHE A 11 -11.70 -8.09 5.44
C PHE A 11 -10.75 -9.17 5.99
N TYR A 12 -11.30 -10.22 6.59
CA TYR A 12 -10.52 -11.30 7.20
C TYR A 12 -9.78 -12.16 6.16
N ILE A 13 -10.43 -12.45 5.02
CA ILE A 13 -9.81 -13.20 3.94
C ILE A 13 -8.60 -12.44 3.40
N THR A 14 -8.74 -11.14 3.14
CA THR A 14 -7.61 -10.34 2.61
C THR A 14 -6.52 -10.10 3.64
N LEU A 15 -6.89 -9.93 4.91
CA LEU A 15 -5.94 -9.77 5.99
C LEU A 15 -5.06 -11.02 6.17
N PHE A 16 -5.66 -12.22 6.22
CA PHE A 16 -4.98 -13.44 6.63
C PHE A 16 -4.66 -14.43 5.51
N ILE A 17 -5.49 -14.51 4.46
CA ILE A 17 -5.48 -15.63 3.51
C ILE A 17 -4.93 -15.23 2.14
N LYS A 18 -5.61 -14.32 1.43
CA LYS A 18 -5.33 -14.07 0.00
C LYS A 18 -5.63 -12.63 -0.41
N GLN A 19 -4.78 -12.06 -1.27
CA GLN A 19 -5.00 -10.78 -1.94
C GLN A 19 -5.36 -10.98 -3.43
N ASN A 20 -4.39 -10.82 -4.32
CA ASN A 20 -4.51 -10.99 -5.77
C ASN A 20 -3.29 -11.73 -6.30
N LYS A 21 -3.26 -12.03 -7.61
CA LYS A 21 -2.15 -12.78 -8.25
C LYS A 21 -0.75 -12.19 -8.06
N TRP A 22 -0.64 -10.91 -7.71
CA TRP A 22 0.64 -10.24 -7.51
C TRP A 22 1.23 -10.47 -6.12
N HIS A 23 0.47 -11.05 -5.18
CA HIS A 23 0.92 -11.26 -3.81
C HIS A 23 0.82 -12.74 -3.47
N LYS A 24 1.93 -13.32 -3.04
CA LYS A 24 1.98 -14.69 -2.51
C LYS A 24 1.22 -14.83 -1.18
N PHE A 25 1.09 -13.73 -0.43
CA PHE A 25 0.62 -13.72 0.95
C PHE A 25 -0.63 -12.85 1.13
N GLY A 26 -1.41 -13.11 2.19
CA GLY A 26 -2.38 -12.15 2.73
C GLY A 26 -1.71 -10.86 3.21
N VAL A 27 -2.48 -9.80 3.47
CA VAL A 27 -1.96 -8.46 3.81
C VAL A 27 -1.06 -8.50 5.05
N LEU A 28 -1.44 -9.24 6.11
CA LEU A 28 -0.65 -9.31 7.34
C LEU A 28 0.74 -9.89 7.08
N LEU A 29 0.79 -11.04 6.41
CA LEU A 29 2.05 -11.74 6.18
C LEU A 29 2.92 -10.99 5.14
N HIS A 30 2.31 -10.37 4.13
CA HIS A 30 2.98 -9.42 3.25
C HIS A 30 3.63 -8.26 4.04
N THR A 31 2.87 -7.63 4.94
CA THR A 31 3.35 -6.53 5.80
C THR A 31 4.57 -6.97 6.62
N LEU A 32 4.52 -8.16 7.22
CA LEU A 32 5.65 -8.71 7.98
C LEU A 32 6.88 -8.98 7.08
N ALA A 33 6.68 -9.42 5.85
CA ALA A 33 7.78 -9.59 4.90
C ALA A 33 8.43 -8.24 4.54
N VAL A 34 7.65 -7.18 4.32
CA VAL A 34 8.19 -5.82 4.07
C VAL A 34 8.99 -5.32 5.28
N VAL A 35 8.48 -5.54 6.50
CA VAL A 35 9.21 -5.23 7.74
C VAL A 35 10.53 -5.99 7.80
N PHE A 36 10.52 -7.29 7.49
CA PHE A 36 11.73 -8.12 7.48
C PHE A 36 12.78 -7.58 6.50
N HIS A 37 12.41 -7.29 5.25
CA HIS A 37 13.34 -6.72 4.25
C HIS A 37 13.87 -5.35 4.66
N THR A 38 13.00 -4.51 5.22
CA THR A 38 13.36 -3.17 5.73
C THR A 38 14.38 -3.28 6.88
N PHE A 39 14.13 -4.21 7.80
CA PHE A 39 15.00 -4.48 8.94
C PHE A 39 16.35 -5.05 8.49
N LYS A 40 16.35 -6.06 7.59
CA LYS A 40 17.55 -6.66 7.02
C LYS A 40 18.43 -5.64 6.31
N ALA A 41 17.82 -4.66 5.64
CA ALA A 41 18.51 -3.54 4.98
C ALA A 41 18.95 -2.42 5.94
N LYS A 42 18.72 -2.57 7.26
CA LYS A 42 19.02 -1.60 8.32
C LYS A 42 18.36 -0.23 8.10
N LYS A 43 17.21 -0.20 7.42
CA LYS A 43 16.44 1.03 7.14
C LYS A 43 15.42 1.29 8.24
N TYR A 44 15.89 1.41 9.48
CA TYR A 44 15.04 1.47 10.66
C TYR A 44 13.99 2.59 10.66
N LYS A 45 14.31 3.75 10.06
CA LYS A 45 13.35 4.86 9.90
C LYS A 45 12.08 4.48 9.13
N MET A 46 12.14 3.46 8.26
CA MET A 46 11.02 3.00 7.43
C MET A 46 10.17 1.92 8.12
N ILE A 47 10.62 1.33 9.22
CA ILE A 47 9.91 0.21 9.89
C ILE A 47 8.48 0.58 10.28
N PRO A 48 8.20 1.76 10.89
CA PRO A 48 6.82 2.13 11.20
C PRO A 48 5.93 2.20 9.95
N ALA A 49 6.46 2.67 8.81
CA ALA A 49 5.72 2.68 7.56
C ALA A 49 5.56 1.28 6.98
N ALA A 50 6.56 0.41 7.11
CA ALA A 50 6.50 -0.99 6.70
C ALA A 50 5.31 -1.71 7.37
N PHE A 51 5.09 -1.49 8.66
CA PHE A 51 3.93 -2.03 9.38
C PHE A 51 2.58 -1.45 8.95
N LEU A 52 2.55 -0.22 8.43
CA LEU A 52 1.31 0.55 8.29
C LEU A 52 0.87 0.82 6.85
N HIS A 53 1.75 0.65 5.85
CA HIS A 53 1.51 1.08 4.48
C HIS A 53 0.20 0.52 3.88
N ASP A 54 -0.13 -0.72 4.22
CA ASP A 54 -1.27 -1.46 3.69
C ASP A 54 -2.41 -1.69 4.69
N VAL A 55 -2.40 -1.00 5.84
CA VAL A 55 -3.45 -1.15 6.86
C VAL A 55 -4.85 -0.88 6.31
N GLY A 56 -4.96 -0.04 5.28
CA GLY A 56 -6.20 0.29 4.59
C GLY A 56 -6.71 -0.79 3.62
N LYS A 57 -5.86 -1.72 3.13
CA LYS A 57 -6.26 -2.73 2.13
C LYS A 57 -7.47 -3.55 2.57
N PRO A 58 -7.50 -4.19 3.76
CA PRO A 58 -8.65 -4.98 4.18
C PRO A 58 -9.96 -4.15 4.28
N TYR A 59 -9.85 -2.85 4.57
CA TYR A 59 -11.01 -1.95 4.65
C TYR A 59 -11.58 -1.58 3.29
N VAL A 60 -10.81 -1.69 2.21
CA VAL A 60 -11.26 -1.37 0.84
C VAL A 60 -11.30 -2.58 -0.08
N ALA A 61 -11.09 -3.78 0.46
CA ALA A 61 -11.20 -5.03 -0.28
C ALA A 61 -12.56 -5.14 -0.96
N PHE A 62 -12.54 -5.42 -2.26
CA PHE A 62 -13.73 -5.78 -3.02
C PHE A 62 -13.38 -6.70 -4.18
N GLN A 63 -14.41 -7.29 -4.80
CA GLN A 63 -14.30 -8.11 -5.99
C GLN A 63 -15.23 -7.55 -7.06
N ASP A 64 -14.70 -7.16 -8.21
CA ASP A 64 -15.51 -6.95 -9.42
C ASP A 64 -15.90 -8.29 -10.07
N GLU A 65 -16.66 -8.27 -11.17
CA GLU A 65 -17.11 -9.50 -11.84
C GLU A 65 -15.93 -10.37 -12.33
N LYS A 66 -14.79 -9.79 -12.68
CA LYS A 66 -13.59 -10.54 -13.09
C LYS A 66 -12.89 -11.13 -11.89
N ASP A 67 -12.76 -10.36 -10.82
CA ASP A 67 -12.16 -10.77 -9.55
C ASP A 67 -12.92 -11.95 -8.91
N LYS A 68 -14.25 -12.00 -9.07
CA LYS A 68 -15.08 -13.13 -8.61
C LYS A 68 -14.72 -14.45 -9.32
N ILE A 69 -14.40 -14.39 -10.62
CA ILE A 69 -14.02 -15.57 -11.41
C ILE A 69 -12.68 -16.14 -10.93
N THR A 70 -11.71 -15.29 -10.62
CA THR A 70 -10.37 -15.69 -10.15
C THR A 70 -10.27 -15.80 -8.62
N ASN A 71 -11.36 -15.46 -7.92
CA ASN A 71 -11.43 -15.31 -6.47
C ASN A 71 -10.29 -14.43 -5.92
N GLU A 72 -10.00 -13.32 -6.60
CA GLU A 72 -9.00 -12.31 -6.23
C GLU A 72 -9.66 -11.06 -5.65
N TYR A 73 -8.86 -10.16 -5.07
CA TYR A 73 -9.34 -8.92 -4.47
C TYR A 73 -8.61 -7.69 -5.01
N SER A 74 -9.41 -6.65 -5.24
CA SER A 74 -8.97 -5.31 -5.64
C SER A 74 -9.03 -4.33 -4.48
N PHE A 75 -8.08 -3.37 -4.45
CA PHE A 75 -7.86 -2.46 -3.33
C PHE A 75 -7.74 -1.01 -3.81
N HIS A 76 -8.83 -0.43 -4.30
CA HIS A 76 -8.79 0.94 -4.81
C HIS A 76 -8.61 1.93 -3.67
N ASN A 77 -7.66 2.86 -3.85
CA ASN A 77 -7.41 3.96 -2.91
C ASN A 77 -7.00 3.51 -1.50
N HIS A 78 -6.38 2.33 -1.36
CA HIS A 78 -5.98 1.79 -0.06
C HIS A 78 -4.93 2.66 0.61
N GLU A 79 -4.11 3.39 -0.16
CA GLU A 79 -3.04 4.25 0.34
C GLU A 79 -3.59 5.47 1.10
N GLU A 80 -4.59 6.14 0.52
CA GLU A 80 -5.29 7.25 1.19
C GLU A 80 -6.09 6.75 2.39
N VAL A 81 -6.69 5.56 2.30
CA VAL A 81 -7.40 4.96 3.45
C VAL A 81 -6.41 4.56 4.56
N SER A 82 -5.25 4.02 4.23
CA SER A 82 -4.17 3.75 5.18
C SER A 82 -3.75 5.05 5.88
N TYR A 83 -3.54 6.14 5.11
CA TYR A 83 -3.24 7.45 5.66
C TYR A 83 -4.35 7.96 6.59
N ASP A 84 -5.62 7.88 6.17
CA ASP A 84 -6.76 8.31 6.98
C ASP A 84 -6.91 7.55 8.30
N ILE A 85 -6.53 6.27 8.32
CA ILE A 85 -6.48 5.46 9.55
C ILE A 85 -5.40 5.98 10.49
N ILE A 86 -4.20 6.28 9.97
CA ILE A 86 -3.03 6.59 10.81
C ILE A 86 -2.81 8.09 11.05
N LYS A 87 -3.53 8.99 10.37
CA LYS A 87 -3.23 10.45 10.41
C LYS A 87 -3.25 11.05 11.81
N ASN A 88 -4.08 10.48 12.70
CA ASN A 88 -4.21 10.89 14.10
C ASN A 88 -3.41 10.02 15.08
N TYR A 89 -2.66 9.01 14.58
CA TYR A 89 -1.81 8.19 15.44
C TYR A 89 -0.55 8.97 15.84
N ARG A 90 0.04 8.59 16.98
CA ARG A 90 1.32 9.12 17.48
C ARG A 90 2.51 8.51 16.70
N VAL A 91 2.51 8.70 15.38
CA VAL A 91 3.62 8.37 14.46
C VAL A 91 4.11 9.65 13.78
N CYS A 92 5.38 9.70 13.39
CA CYS A 92 5.94 10.91 12.80
C CYS A 92 5.38 11.18 11.38
N GLU A 93 5.45 12.44 10.94
CA GLU A 93 4.96 12.84 9.62
C GLU A 93 5.66 12.12 8.48
N TYR A 94 6.94 11.77 8.64
CA TYR A 94 7.67 10.94 7.68
C TYR A 94 6.95 9.60 7.44
N THR A 95 6.56 8.90 8.50
CA THR A 95 5.81 7.63 8.40
C THR A 95 4.48 7.84 7.70
N LYS A 96 3.74 8.90 8.06
CA LYS A 96 2.43 9.18 7.44
C LYS A 96 2.56 9.48 5.94
N LYS A 97 3.54 10.31 5.55
CA LYS A 97 3.85 10.59 4.14
C LYS A 97 4.24 9.31 3.41
N LEU A 98 5.10 8.48 4.00
CA LEU A 98 5.57 7.25 3.37
C LEU A 98 4.43 6.28 3.15
N VAL A 99 3.55 6.07 4.13
CA VAL A 99 2.32 5.27 3.99
C VAL A 99 1.41 5.81 2.89
N ARG A 100 1.16 7.12 2.85
CA ARG A 100 0.29 7.74 1.84
C ARG A 100 0.84 7.62 0.42
N TYR A 101 2.15 7.80 0.26
CA TYR A 101 2.77 7.93 -1.05
C TYR A 101 3.55 6.69 -1.51
N HIS A 102 3.58 5.59 -0.75
CA HIS A 102 4.39 4.41 -1.10
C HIS A 102 4.09 3.85 -2.50
N TYR A 103 2.86 4.00 -2.99
CA TYR A 103 2.44 3.57 -4.32
C TYR A 103 2.48 4.68 -5.38
N LEU A 104 2.85 5.91 -5.04
CA LEU A 104 2.73 7.10 -5.91
C LEU A 104 3.41 6.92 -7.27
N LEU A 105 4.66 6.45 -7.26
CA LEU A 105 5.46 6.24 -8.48
C LEU A 105 4.80 5.20 -9.40
N ARG A 106 4.36 4.07 -8.82
CA ARG A 106 3.65 3.02 -9.57
C ARG A 106 2.27 3.49 -10.04
N GLY A 107 1.59 4.28 -9.24
CA GLY A 107 0.32 4.91 -9.57
C GLY A 107 0.44 5.81 -10.79
N MET A 108 1.48 6.64 -10.84
CA MET A 108 1.80 7.49 -12.00
C MET A 108 2.07 6.67 -13.25
N GLN A 109 2.94 5.66 -13.17
CA GLN A 109 3.22 4.76 -14.30
C GLN A 109 1.94 4.12 -14.85
N LYS A 110 1.13 3.51 -13.97
CA LYS A 110 -0.13 2.85 -14.37
C LYS A 110 -1.15 3.83 -14.95
N ALA A 111 -1.15 5.08 -14.52
CA ALA A 111 -2.04 6.09 -15.08
C ALA A 111 -1.64 6.46 -16.51
N ILE A 112 -0.34 6.53 -16.82
CA ILE A 112 0.16 6.74 -18.18
C ILE A 112 -0.21 5.53 -19.06
N GLU A 113 0.08 4.31 -18.61
CA GLU A 113 -0.22 3.07 -19.35
C GLU A 113 -1.70 2.92 -19.72
N LYS A 114 -2.60 3.45 -18.87
CA LYS A 114 -4.05 3.43 -19.09
C LYS A 114 -4.60 4.70 -19.75
N ASN A 115 -3.75 5.62 -20.17
CA ASN A 115 -4.13 6.94 -20.70
C ASN A 115 -5.06 7.76 -19.77
N HIS A 116 -4.89 7.60 -18.45
CA HIS A 116 -5.67 8.30 -17.43
C HIS A 116 -5.00 9.63 -17.02
N MET A 117 -4.90 10.57 -17.97
CA MET A 117 -4.10 11.80 -17.82
C MET A 117 -4.52 12.67 -16.62
N ALA A 118 -5.82 12.80 -16.33
CA ALA A 118 -6.28 13.58 -15.18
C ALA A 118 -5.80 12.99 -13.84
N ARG A 119 -5.74 11.66 -13.72
CA ARG A 119 -5.21 10.99 -12.53
C ARG A 119 -3.70 11.19 -12.44
N TYR A 120 -2.99 11.04 -13.56
CA TYR A 120 -1.56 11.30 -13.64
C TYR A 120 -1.21 12.72 -13.18
N SER A 121 -1.87 13.76 -13.72
CA SER A 121 -1.60 15.16 -13.35
C SER A 121 -1.81 15.43 -11.86
N ARG A 122 -2.80 14.79 -11.22
CA ARG A 122 -2.99 14.90 -9.76
C ARG A 122 -1.83 14.29 -8.97
N MET A 123 -1.40 13.08 -9.34
CA MET A 123 -0.27 12.41 -8.70
C MET A 123 1.06 13.12 -8.98
N LYS A 124 1.24 13.66 -10.18
CA LYS A 124 2.42 14.44 -10.56
C LYS A 124 2.57 15.68 -9.70
N ARG A 125 1.49 16.43 -9.44
CA ARG A 125 1.53 17.56 -8.48
C ARG A 125 1.94 17.13 -7.07
N ALA A 126 1.45 15.99 -6.59
CA ALA A 126 1.87 15.46 -5.28
C ALA A 126 3.36 15.08 -5.32
N TYR A 127 3.82 14.43 -6.38
CA TYR A 127 5.22 14.07 -6.57
C TYR A 127 6.14 15.29 -6.63
N ASP A 128 5.77 16.33 -7.37
CA ASP A 128 6.55 17.57 -7.53
C ASP A 128 6.66 18.38 -6.23
N SER A 129 5.81 18.10 -5.24
CA SER A 129 5.89 18.70 -3.90
C SER A 129 6.81 17.95 -2.93
N LEU A 130 7.38 16.81 -3.33
CA LEU A 130 8.27 16.00 -2.49
C LEU A 130 9.73 16.40 -2.70
N ASP A 131 10.49 16.39 -1.62
CA ASP A 131 11.94 16.56 -1.66
C ASP A 131 12.64 15.31 -2.23
N GLU A 132 13.86 15.51 -2.76
CA GLU A 132 14.62 14.47 -3.44
C GLU A 132 14.97 13.29 -2.52
N ASP A 133 15.30 13.57 -1.26
CA ASP A 133 15.61 12.55 -0.25
C ASP A 133 14.39 11.63 -0.01
N PHE A 134 13.20 12.21 0.13
CA PHE A 134 11.97 11.46 0.29
C PHE A 134 11.62 10.66 -0.98
N ILE A 135 11.90 11.19 -2.18
CA ILE A 135 11.72 10.43 -3.43
C ILE A 135 12.66 9.22 -3.48
N CYS A 136 13.91 9.35 -3.00
CA CYS A 136 14.84 8.23 -2.88
C CYS A 136 14.32 7.17 -1.89
N ASP A 137 13.79 7.60 -0.75
CA ASP A 137 13.16 6.72 0.22
C ASP A 137 11.93 6.00 -0.34
N LEU A 138 11.08 6.69 -1.11
CA LEU A 138 9.93 6.08 -1.78
C LEU A 138 10.34 4.98 -2.75
N LYS A 139 11.35 5.25 -3.58
CA LYS A 139 11.90 4.25 -4.52
C LYS A 139 12.44 3.03 -3.77
N LEU A 140 13.13 3.25 -2.66
CA LEU A 140 13.69 2.17 -1.85
C LEU A 140 12.59 1.36 -1.16
N PHE A 141 11.61 2.03 -0.55
CA PHE A 141 10.50 1.37 0.13
C PHE A 141 9.67 0.53 -0.85
N MET A 142 9.42 1.03 -2.07
CA MET A 142 8.73 0.28 -3.12
C MET A 142 9.47 -1.02 -3.50
N LYS A 143 10.82 -1.05 -3.44
CA LYS A 143 11.58 -2.29 -3.62
C LYS A 143 11.32 -3.29 -2.50
N PHE A 144 11.22 -2.84 -1.25
CA PHE A 144 10.88 -3.72 -0.13
C PHE A 144 9.45 -4.24 -0.21
N ASP A 145 8.50 -3.38 -0.62
CA ASP A 145 7.12 -3.78 -0.93
C ASP A 145 7.09 -4.88 -2.01
N ASP A 146 7.82 -4.70 -3.11
CA ASP A 146 7.90 -5.73 -4.16
C ASP A 146 8.54 -7.04 -3.70
N LEU A 147 9.59 -6.98 -2.89
CA LEU A 147 10.19 -8.19 -2.32
C LEU A 147 9.19 -8.90 -1.40
N GLY A 148 8.49 -8.14 -0.54
CA GLY A 148 7.48 -8.66 0.38
C GLY A 148 6.25 -9.27 -0.31
N LYS A 149 6.07 -9.08 -1.62
CA LYS A 149 5.04 -9.78 -2.41
C LYS A 149 5.43 -11.21 -2.74
N MET A 150 6.72 -11.49 -2.82
CA MET A 150 7.27 -12.74 -3.36
C MET A 150 7.93 -13.61 -2.27
N SER A 151 8.63 -13.00 -1.31
CA SER A 151 9.44 -13.70 -0.32
C SER A 151 9.55 -12.96 1.01
N PHE A 152 9.86 -13.75 2.06
CA PHE A 152 10.48 -13.26 3.28
C PHE A 152 11.98 -13.13 3.05
#